data_AF-A0A946DQH8-F1
#
_entry.id   AF-A0A946DQH8-F1
#
_cell.length_a   1.000
_cell.length_b   1.000
_cell.length_c   1.000
_cell.angle_alpha   90.00
_cell.angle_beta   90.00
_cell.angle_gamma   90.00
#
_symmetry.space_group_name_H-M   'P 1'
#
loop_
_entity.id
_entity.type
_entity.pdbx_description
1 polymer ?
#
loop_
_entity_poly.entity_id
_entity_poly.type
_entity_poly.pdbx_seq_one_letter_code
_entity_poly.pdbx_strand_id
1 'polypeptide(L)'
;MADTFDAYHKWLGITPSQQPATHYRLLGIEAFESDADVIEAAANQRMSYLQDFTTGPHVATAQKILNEIAAVRRCLLNAEKKAAYDETLNPSIAVTDSDSAEEEPTQEPSSLVTWIVSGVVLTTVLSIAAYFFVISGDGGDGNGGDDGPATLVIDWPLDERDGADIEIGGKQKQLPADRRIEFNLPLGRHEVVFTRDGYQEIRRGIRFTEDPVKLRLNWRPLANE
;
A
#
# COMPACT_ATOMS: atom_id res chain seq x y z
N MET A 1 21.16 -26.60 9.53
CA MET A 1 20.12 -25.55 9.51
C MET A 1 20.31 -24.80 8.21
N ALA A 2 19.29 -24.71 7.36
CA ALA A 2 19.44 -24.05 6.06
C ALA A 2 19.57 -22.54 6.32
N ASP A 3 20.79 -22.01 6.21
CA ASP A 3 21.03 -20.58 6.01
C ASP A 3 20.37 -20.19 4.68
N THR A 4 19.09 -19.81 4.73
CA THR A 4 18.36 -19.31 3.58
C THR A 4 19.08 -18.06 3.08
N PHE A 5 19.50 -18.07 1.82
CA PHE A 5 20.18 -16.94 1.20
C PHE A 5 19.27 -15.70 1.17
N ASP A 6 19.49 -14.75 2.08
CA ASP A 6 18.82 -13.46 2.09
C ASP A 6 19.55 -12.47 1.17
N ALA A 7 19.03 -12.31 -0.03
CA ALA A 7 19.57 -11.40 -1.03
C ALA A 7 19.54 -9.92 -0.58
N TYR A 8 18.53 -9.49 0.19
CA TYR A 8 18.45 -8.10 0.67
C TYR A 8 19.55 -7.83 1.69
N HIS A 9 19.80 -8.77 2.60
CA HIS A 9 20.91 -8.64 3.54
C HIS A 9 22.27 -8.74 2.84
N LYS A 10 22.47 -9.75 1.96
CA LYS A 10 23.77 -10.03 1.33
C LYS A 10 24.17 -9.01 0.26
N TRP A 11 23.22 -8.43 -0.48
CA TRP A 11 23.52 -7.52 -1.59
C TRP A 11 23.20 -6.06 -1.28
N LEU A 12 22.13 -5.80 -0.53
CA LEU A 12 21.70 -4.43 -0.21
C LEU A 12 22.10 -4.01 1.22
N GLY A 13 22.59 -4.93 2.05
CA GLY A 13 22.96 -4.64 3.44
C GLY A 13 21.74 -4.36 4.33
N ILE A 14 20.57 -4.89 3.96
CA ILE A 14 19.30 -4.69 4.67
C ILE A 14 19.02 -5.95 5.49
N THR A 15 19.22 -5.88 6.80
CA THR A 15 18.99 -7.01 7.70
C THR A 15 17.50 -7.39 7.75
N PRO A 16 17.14 -8.63 8.11
CA PRO A 16 15.74 -9.04 8.25
C PRO A 16 14.92 -8.15 9.19
N SER A 17 15.55 -7.59 10.23
CA SER A 17 14.92 -6.63 11.16
C SER A 17 14.56 -5.28 10.52
N GLN A 18 15.12 -4.97 9.35
CA GLN A 18 14.88 -3.75 8.58
C GLN A 18 13.97 -4.00 7.36
N GLN A 19 13.35 -5.17 7.27
CA GLN A 19 12.41 -5.53 6.22
C GLN A 19 10.96 -5.40 6.72
N PRO A 20 10.03 -4.82 5.93
CA PRO A 20 10.23 -4.31 4.57
C PRO A 20 11.02 -2.99 4.53
N ALA A 21 11.93 -2.89 3.57
CA ALA A 21 12.75 -1.69 3.37
C ALA A 21 11.94 -0.56 2.74
N THR A 22 12.24 0.69 3.12
CA THR A 22 11.74 1.87 2.42
C THR A 22 12.38 2.00 1.03
N HIS A 23 11.78 2.81 0.17
CA HIS A 23 12.32 3.09 -1.18
C HIS A 23 13.72 3.70 -1.10
N TYR A 24 13.93 4.64 -0.16
CA TYR A 24 15.23 5.24 0.13
C TYR A 24 16.26 4.20 0.60
N ARG A 25 15.85 3.27 1.47
CA ARG A 25 16.72 2.20 1.98
C ARG A 25 17.12 1.20 0.89
N LEU A 26 16.22 0.91 -0.07
CA LEU A 26 16.53 0.06 -1.22
C LEU A 26 17.58 0.69 -2.15
N LEU A 27 17.58 2.02 -2.30
CA LEU A 27 18.63 2.72 -3.05
C LEU A 27 19.91 2.88 -2.23
N GLY A 28 19.79 2.91 -0.90
CA GLY A 28 20.91 3.14 0.01
C GLY A 28 21.24 4.62 0.17
N ILE A 29 20.24 5.48 0.07
CA ILE A 29 20.33 6.94 0.24
C ILE A 29 19.58 7.38 1.50
N GLU A 30 19.73 8.65 1.87
CA GLU A 30 19.02 9.26 2.99
C GLU A 30 17.50 9.27 2.78
N ALA A 31 16.75 9.15 3.87
CA ALA A 31 15.29 9.25 3.82
C ALA A 31 14.88 10.65 3.35
N PHE A 32 13.84 10.74 2.52
CA PHE A 32 13.32 12.00 1.99
C PHE A 32 14.31 12.82 1.14
N GLU A 33 15.36 12.18 0.60
CA GLU A 33 16.27 12.82 -0.37
C GLU A 33 15.48 13.57 -1.45
N SER A 34 15.87 14.82 -1.72
CA SER A 34 15.16 15.74 -2.62
C SER A 34 15.88 15.95 -3.95
N ASP A 35 17.18 15.68 -4.00
CA ASP A 35 17.99 15.82 -5.20
C ASP A 35 17.75 14.65 -6.16
N ALA A 36 17.20 14.97 -7.33
CA ALA A 36 16.89 14.00 -8.37
C ALA A 36 18.15 13.33 -8.95
N ASP A 37 19.26 14.06 -9.05
CA ASP A 37 20.52 13.52 -9.59
C ASP A 37 21.12 12.49 -8.62
N VAL A 38 21.00 12.74 -7.30
CA VAL A 38 21.40 11.78 -6.26
C VAL A 38 20.56 10.51 -6.33
N ILE A 39 19.25 10.64 -6.45
CA ILE A 39 18.32 9.50 -6.57
C ILE A 39 18.62 8.69 -7.83
N GLU A 40 18.81 9.36 -8.97
CA GLU A 40 19.10 8.70 -10.23
C GLU A 40 20.45 7.98 -10.20
N ALA A 41 21.49 8.63 -9.70
CA ALA A 41 22.82 8.04 -9.57
C ALA A 41 22.81 6.81 -8.67
N ALA A 42 22.14 6.88 -7.50
CA ALA A 42 22.04 5.76 -6.57
C ALA A 42 21.27 4.58 -7.18
N ALA A 43 20.15 4.84 -7.86
CA ALA A 43 19.38 3.80 -8.55
C ALA A 43 20.21 3.12 -9.65
N ASN A 44 20.92 3.89 -10.47
CA ASN A 44 21.78 3.35 -11.52
C ASN A 44 22.92 2.50 -10.94
N GLN A 45 23.58 2.97 -9.87
CA GLN A 45 24.62 2.21 -9.18
C GLN A 45 24.08 0.86 -8.65
N ARG A 46 22.90 0.87 -8.01
CA ARG A 46 22.29 -0.36 -7.49
C ARG A 46 21.89 -1.32 -8.58
N MET A 47 21.31 -0.83 -9.68
CA MET A 47 20.98 -1.67 -10.82
C MET A 47 22.23 -2.29 -11.46
N SER A 48 23.30 -1.50 -11.64
CA SER A 48 24.55 -1.99 -12.21
C SER A 48 25.15 -3.10 -11.35
N TYR A 49 25.20 -2.91 -10.02
CA TYR A 49 25.70 -3.95 -9.10
C TYR A 49 24.85 -5.23 -9.17
N LEU A 50 23.52 -5.08 -9.29
CA LEU A 50 22.63 -6.24 -9.35
C LEU A 50 22.67 -6.99 -10.68
N GLN A 51 23.06 -6.33 -11.77
CA GLN A 51 23.23 -6.98 -13.08
C GLN A 51 24.29 -8.09 -13.02
N ASP A 52 25.34 -7.95 -12.20
CA ASP A 52 26.37 -8.99 -12.03
C ASP A 52 25.79 -10.30 -11.48
N PHE A 53 24.69 -10.24 -10.72
CA PHE A 53 24.02 -11.42 -10.15
C PHE A 53 22.88 -11.96 -11.01
N THR A 54 22.63 -11.37 -12.18
CA THR A 54 21.65 -11.88 -13.16
C THR A 54 22.17 -13.10 -13.94
N THR A 55 23.39 -13.52 -13.65
CA THR A 55 23.94 -14.80 -14.09
C THR A 55 24.25 -15.64 -12.85
N GLY A 56 23.74 -16.88 -12.80
CA GLY A 56 23.99 -17.81 -11.70
C GLY A 56 22.76 -18.22 -10.87
N PRO A 57 22.97 -18.80 -9.68
CA PRO A 57 21.94 -19.53 -8.93
C PRO A 57 20.81 -18.65 -8.35
N HIS A 58 21.05 -17.34 -8.22
CA HIS A 58 20.10 -16.39 -7.63
C HIS A 58 19.49 -15.43 -8.67
N VAL A 59 19.56 -15.78 -9.97
CA VAL A 59 19.06 -14.92 -11.08
C VAL A 59 17.61 -14.48 -10.90
N ALA A 60 16.72 -15.38 -10.47
CA ALA A 60 15.31 -15.05 -10.26
C ALA A 60 15.13 -13.97 -9.17
N THR A 61 15.92 -14.05 -8.10
CA THR A 61 15.92 -13.08 -7.02
C THR A 61 16.56 -11.76 -7.45
N ALA A 62 17.68 -11.80 -8.17
CA ALA A 62 18.33 -10.61 -8.72
C ALA A 62 17.39 -9.84 -9.66
N GLN A 63 16.70 -10.54 -10.56
CA GLN A 63 15.73 -9.93 -11.47
C GLN A 63 14.54 -9.31 -10.72
N LYS A 64 14.06 -9.97 -9.65
CA LYS A 64 13.00 -9.42 -8.79
C LYS A 64 13.43 -8.09 -8.17
N ILE A 65 14.62 -8.05 -7.56
CA ILE A 65 15.14 -6.84 -6.90
C ILE A 65 15.42 -5.73 -7.95
N LEU A 66 15.91 -6.07 -9.13
CA LEU A 66 16.07 -5.12 -10.24
C LEU A 66 14.74 -4.48 -10.65
N ASN A 67 13.68 -5.28 -10.75
CA ASN A 67 12.34 -4.77 -11.07
C ASN A 67 11.81 -3.85 -9.95
N GLU A 68 12.07 -4.20 -8.68
CA GLU A 68 11.73 -3.36 -7.53
C GLU A 68 12.47 -2.02 -7.57
N ILE A 69 13.79 -2.01 -7.77
CA ILE A 69 14.59 -0.77 -7.87
C ILE A 69 14.14 0.07 -9.07
N ALA A 70 13.75 -0.55 -10.19
CA ALA A 70 13.20 0.17 -11.33
C ALA A 70 11.87 0.85 -11.00
N ALA A 71 10.99 0.19 -10.23
CA ALA A 71 9.77 0.81 -9.74
C ALA A 71 10.05 1.95 -8.75
N VAL A 72 10.99 1.74 -7.82
CA VAL A 72 11.44 2.75 -6.85
C VAL A 72 11.98 4.00 -7.55
N ARG A 73 12.88 3.83 -8.52
CA ARG A 73 13.44 4.95 -9.30
C ARG A 73 12.33 5.75 -9.98
N ARG A 74 11.37 5.08 -10.63
CA ARG A 74 10.23 5.76 -11.29
C ARG A 74 9.33 6.49 -10.29
N CYS A 75 9.20 5.99 -9.06
CA CYS A 75 8.44 6.62 -8.00
C CYS A 75 9.16 7.88 -7.49
N LEU A 76 10.41 7.75 -7.07
CA LEU A 76 11.17 8.83 -6.42
C LEU A 76 11.60 9.95 -7.39
N LEU A 77 11.79 9.66 -8.68
CA LEU A 77 12.08 10.69 -9.69
C LEU A 77 10.83 11.41 -10.20
N ASN A 78 9.62 10.94 -9.87
CA ASN A 78 8.38 11.64 -10.18
C ASN A 78 7.94 12.42 -8.94
N ALA A 79 7.97 13.76 -9.03
CA ALA A 79 7.71 14.63 -7.87
C ALA A 79 6.35 14.36 -7.19
N GLU A 80 5.28 14.13 -7.96
CA GLU A 80 3.95 13.85 -7.43
C GLU A 80 3.90 12.49 -6.71
N LYS A 81 4.45 11.45 -7.33
CA LYS A 81 4.49 10.10 -6.75
C LYS A 81 5.38 10.04 -5.52
N LYS A 82 6.52 10.73 -5.56
CA LYS A 82 7.41 10.89 -4.41
C LYS A 82 6.69 11.57 -3.26
N ALA A 83 6.01 12.69 -3.50
CA ALA A 83 5.27 13.39 -2.46
C ALA A 83 4.19 12.51 -1.83
N ALA A 84 3.37 11.83 -2.64
CA ALA A 84 2.38 10.89 -2.14
C ALA A 84 3.02 9.74 -1.34
N TYR A 85 4.15 9.21 -1.80
CA TYR A 85 4.88 8.17 -1.07
C TYR A 85 5.45 8.68 0.27
N ASP A 86 6.03 9.87 0.27
CA ASP A 86 6.60 10.49 1.47
C ASP A 86 5.53 10.79 2.53
N GLU A 87 4.30 11.14 2.10
CA GLU A 87 3.15 11.26 2.99
C GLU A 87 2.80 9.93 3.66
N THR A 88 2.91 8.79 2.95
CA THR A 88 2.69 7.47 3.55
C THR A 88 3.79 7.05 4.53
N LEU A 89 4.98 7.64 4.42
CA LEU A 89 6.13 7.40 5.27
C LEU A 89 6.13 8.24 6.54
N ASN A 90 5.09 9.03 6.80
CA ASN A 90 5.01 9.90 7.97
C ASN A 90 4.29 9.21 9.14
N PRO A 91 5.01 8.55 10.08
CA PRO A 91 4.43 8.18 11.36
C PRO A 91 4.42 9.43 12.24
N SER A 92 3.48 10.36 12.01
CA SER A 92 3.23 11.59 12.80
C SER A 92 4.35 12.00 13.78
N ILE A 93 5.23 12.93 13.38
CA ILE A 93 6.01 13.85 14.24
C ILE A 93 6.09 13.39 15.71
N ALA A 94 7.01 12.48 16.05
CA ALA A 94 7.26 12.09 17.43
C ALA A 94 8.73 11.73 17.64
N VAL A 95 9.46 12.78 18.08
CA VAL A 95 10.70 12.74 18.88
C VAL A 95 11.93 12.25 18.11
N THR A 96 12.90 13.10 17.77
CA THR A 96 13.72 13.85 18.73
C THR A 96 14.20 15.18 18.15
N ASP A 97 13.50 16.24 18.54
CA ASP A 97 14.09 17.57 18.73
C ASP A 97 13.88 17.88 20.22
N SER A 98 14.65 17.20 21.09
CA SER A 98 14.80 17.48 22.53
C SER A 98 15.65 16.39 23.18
N ASP A 99 16.98 16.56 23.13
CA ASP A 99 17.82 16.36 24.32
C ASP A 99 19.20 17.01 24.12
N SER A 100 19.27 18.34 24.26
CA SER A 100 20.35 19.04 24.98
C SER A 100 20.19 20.56 24.91
N ALA A 101 20.38 21.18 26.07
CA ALA A 101 20.47 22.62 26.36
C ALA A 101 19.13 23.34 26.62
N GLU A 102 18.50 22.96 27.73
CA GLU A 102 18.40 23.83 28.92
C GLU A 102 18.69 25.33 28.70
N GLU A 103 17.64 26.15 28.73
CA GLU A 103 17.56 27.43 29.45
C GLU A 103 16.11 27.97 29.40
N GLU A 104 15.34 27.74 30.46
CA GLU A 104 14.31 28.68 30.93
C GLU A 104 14.92 29.54 32.05
N PRO A 105 14.33 30.69 32.47
CA PRO A 105 13.12 31.38 31.99
C PRO A 105 13.33 32.91 31.83
N THR A 106 12.29 33.69 31.44
CA THR A 106 11.85 34.98 32.07
C THR A 106 10.74 35.66 31.24
N GLN A 107 9.49 35.57 31.75
CA GLN A 107 8.39 36.59 31.83
C GLN A 107 8.29 37.72 30.77
N GLU A 108 7.22 37.87 29.97
CA GLU A 108 5.81 38.30 30.21
C GLU A 108 5.50 39.56 29.31
N PRO A 109 4.27 40.10 29.18
CA PRO A 109 3.24 39.67 28.23
C PRO A 109 2.69 40.85 27.38
N SER A 110 2.60 40.73 26.05
CA SER A 110 1.87 41.73 25.23
C SER A 110 0.58 41.17 24.63
N SER A 111 -0.48 41.35 25.42
CA SER A 111 -1.88 41.55 25.00
C SER A 111 -1.98 42.40 23.72
N LEU A 112 -2.87 42.27 22.73
CA LEU A 112 -4.34 42.17 22.63
C LEU A 112 -4.59 41.78 21.14
N VAL A 113 -5.65 41.10 20.72
CA VAL A 113 -7.03 41.60 20.71
C VAL A 113 -8.01 40.44 20.58
N THR A 114 -8.88 40.43 21.58
CA THR A 114 -10.18 39.79 21.74
C THR A 114 -11.15 40.07 20.60
N TRP A 115 -11.81 39.04 20.06
CA TRP A 115 -13.22 39.11 19.63
C TRP A 115 -13.91 37.76 19.89
N ILE A 116 -14.59 37.66 21.04
CA ILE A 116 -15.78 36.82 21.29
C ILE A 116 -16.91 37.89 21.41
N VAL A 117 -18.16 37.80 20.94
CA VAL A 117 -19.16 36.73 20.97
C VAL A 117 -20.35 37.11 20.06
N SER A 118 -20.96 36.14 19.38
CA SER A 118 -22.43 35.89 19.27
C SER A 118 -22.78 35.28 17.91
N GLY A 119 -23.32 34.06 17.77
CA GLY A 119 -23.67 33.06 18.76
C GLY A 119 -24.41 31.88 18.10
N VAL A 120 -24.48 30.77 18.85
CA VAL A 120 -25.51 29.70 18.80
C VAL A 120 -25.36 28.75 17.58
N VAL A 121 -24.98 27.46 17.68
CA VAL A 121 -25.45 26.31 18.51
C VAL A 121 -24.30 25.26 18.56
N LEU A 122 -23.62 24.99 19.69
CA LEU A 122 -23.83 23.87 20.64
C LEU A 122 -24.21 22.53 19.95
N THR A 123 -23.47 21.41 19.96
CA THR A 123 -23.00 20.62 21.11
C THR A 123 -22.04 19.53 20.62
N THR A 124 -20.99 19.30 21.40
CA THR A 124 -20.15 18.09 21.46
C THR A 124 -20.95 16.80 21.72
N VAL A 125 -20.45 15.65 21.25
CA VAL A 125 -20.23 14.36 21.97
C VAL A 125 -19.84 13.33 20.89
N LEU A 126 -18.57 12.88 20.82
CA LEU A 126 -18.03 11.66 21.42
C LEU A 126 -18.74 10.36 20.97
N SER A 127 -17.92 9.35 20.65
CA SER A 127 -18.18 7.92 20.88
C SER A 127 -18.55 7.00 19.71
N ILE A 128 -17.59 6.09 19.47
CA ILE A 128 -17.75 4.62 19.53
C ILE A 128 -18.33 3.91 18.29
N ALA A 129 -17.49 3.00 17.82
CA ALA A 129 -17.76 1.67 17.28
C ALA A 129 -19.19 1.32 16.85
N ALA A 130 -19.26 0.76 15.64
CA ALA A 130 -20.19 -0.28 15.22
C ALA A 130 -21.69 -0.04 15.51
N TYR A 131 -22.42 0.40 14.49
CA TYR A 131 -23.75 -0.16 14.20
C TYR A 131 -24.09 0.17 12.74
N PHE A 132 -23.97 -0.77 11.82
CA PHE A 132 -25.06 -1.67 11.38
C PHE A 132 -26.35 -0.92 11.01
N PHE A 133 -26.76 -1.05 9.74
CA PHE A 133 -27.95 -1.82 9.33
C PHE A 133 -28.64 -1.17 8.12
N VAL A 134 -28.85 -1.95 7.05
CA VAL A 134 -30.20 -2.24 6.53
C VAL A 134 -30.14 -3.47 5.60
N ILE A 135 -31.07 -4.39 5.90
CA ILE A 135 -31.30 -5.73 5.37
C ILE A 135 -32.13 -5.70 4.08
N SER A 136 -31.88 -6.66 3.18
CA SER A 136 -32.86 -7.56 2.50
C SER A 136 -32.10 -8.41 1.47
N GLY A 137 -32.26 -9.72 1.31
CA GLY A 137 -33.09 -10.72 1.97
C GLY A 137 -32.89 -12.10 1.32
N ASP A 138 -33.33 -13.13 2.04
CA ASP A 138 -33.88 -14.42 1.60
C ASP A 138 -33.00 -15.54 0.99
N GLY A 139 -33.10 -16.72 1.62
CA GLY A 139 -32.98 -18.03 0.96
C GLY A 139 -31.68 -18.84 1.12
N GLY A 140 -31.71 -19.90 1.93
CA GLY A 140 -31.04 -21.17 1.58
C GLY A 140 -30.03 -21.75 2.57
N ASP A 141 -30.53 -22.65 3.41
CA ASP A 141 -29.92 -23.83 4.02
C ASP A 141 -28.39 -24.05 3.98
N GLY A 142 -27.83 -24.15 5.18
CA GLY A 142 -26.93 -25.24 5.58
C GLY A 142 -25.49 -25.23 5.05
N ASN A 143 -24.56 -24.83 5.92
CA ASN A 143 -23.48 -25.72 6.40
C ASN A 143 -22.58 -24.91 7.35
N GLY A 144 -22.51 -25.33 8.61
CA GLY A 144 -21.58 -24.75 9.58
C GLY A 144 -20.13 -25.07 9.21
N GLY A 145 -19.27 -24.08 9.39
CA GLY A 145 -17.82 -24.22 9.31
C GLY A 145 -17.24 -23.46 8.12
N ASP A 146 -17.09 -22.15 8.27
CA ASP A 146 -16.04 -21.30 7.66
C ASP A 146 -16.42 -19.82 7.87
N ASP A 147 -16.57 -19.36 9.12
CA ASP A 147 -16.89 -17.95 9.45
C ASP A 147 -15.64 -17.18 9.94
N GLY A 148 -14.45 -17.59 9.50
CA GLY A 148 -13.23 -16.81 9.68
C GLY A 148 -13.17 -15.65 8.67
N PRO A 149 -12.56 -14.50 9.02
CA PRO A 149 -12.23 -13.48 8.03
C PRO A 149 -11.12 -13.99 7.10
N ALA A 150 -11.30 -13.85 5.80
CA ALA A 150 -10.30 -14.16 4.78
C ALA A 150 -9.92 -12.89 4.03
N THR A 151 -8.62 -12.71 3.74
CA THR A 151 -8.15 -11.56 2.97
C THR A 151 -8.04 -11.95 1.50
N LEU A 152 -8.88 -11.35 0.66
CA LEU A 152 -8.70 -11.36 -0.79
C LEU A 152 -7.67 -10.30 -1.15
N VAL A 153 -6.53 -10.73 -1.66
CA VAL A 153 -5.50 -9.85 -2.20
C VAL A 153 -5.55 -9.90 -3.72
N ILE A 154 -5.89 -8.78 -4.36
CA ILE A 154 -5.98 -8.70 -5.82
C ILE A 154 -4.70 -8.04 -6.34
N ASP A 155 -3.93 -8.80 -7.12
CA ASP A 155 -2.72 -8.36 -7.82
C ASP A 155 -3.16 -7.64 -9.11
N TRP A 156 -3.69 -6.43 -8.94
CA TRP A 156 -4.14 -5.54 -10.01
C TRP A 156 -3.30 -4.27 -9.99
N PRO A 157 -2.45 -4.04 -11.00
CA PRO A 157 -1.55 -2.89 -11.03
C PRO A 157 -2.31 -1.57 -11.24
N LEU A 158 -1.80 -0.47 -10.67
CA LEU A 158 -2.52 0.82 -10.56
C LEU A 158 -2.88 1.44 -11.93
N ASP A 159 -2.03 1.24 -12.92
CA ASP A 159 -2.18 1.66 -14.31
C ASP A 159 -3.30 0.93 -15.06
N GLU A 160 -3.80 -0.19 -14.52
CA GLU A 160 -4.90 -0.95 -15.10
C GLU A 160 -6.24 -0.71 -14.39
N ARG A 161 -6.30 0.17 -13.39
CA ARG A 161 -7.51 0.43 -12.58
C ARG A 161 -8.37 1.58 -13.12
N ASP A 162 -7.84 2.35 -14.05
CA ASP A 162 -8.58 3.44 -14.69
C ASP A 162 -9.75 2.88 -15.52
N GLY A 163 -10.96 3.39 -15.26
CA GLY A 163 -12.19 2.91 -15.91
C GLY A 163 -12.56 1.46 -15.57
N ALA A 164 -12.12 0.96 -14.42
CA ALA A 164 -12.37 -0.42 -14.02
C ALA A 164 -13.15 -0.54 -12.71
N ASP A 165 -14.08 -1.49 -12.69
CA ASP A 165 -14.97 -1.78 -11.59
C ASP A 165 -14.81 -3.22 -11.11
N ILE A 166 -15.02 -3.42 -9.82
CA ILE A 166 -15.08 -4.75 -9.21
C ILE A 166 -16.41 -4.91 -8.48
N GLU A 167 -17.03 -6.06 -8.66
CA GLU A 167 -18.21 -6.48 -7.94
C GLU A 167 -17.89 -7.74 -7.14
N ILE A 168 -18.23 -7.74 -5.85
CA ILE A 168 -18.07 -8.91 -4.98
C ILE A 168 -19.43 -9.26 -4.39
N GLY A 169 -19.92 -10.47 -4.68
CA GLY A 169 -21.23 -10.93 -4.20
C GLY A 169 -22.39 -10.03 -4.64
N GLY A 170 -22.34 -9.49 -5.87
CA GLY A 170 -23.38 -8.60 -6.40
C GLY A 170 -23.28 -7.14 -5.94
N LYS A 171 -22.22 -6.75 -5.21
CA LYS A 171 -22.02 -5.37 -4.76
C LYS A 171 -20.75 -4.78 -5.35
N GLN A 172 -20.88 -3.69 -6.11
CA GLN A 172 -19.76 -2.91 -6.61
C GLN A 172 -18.95 -2.37 -5.43
N LYS A 173 -17.63 -2.57 -5.46
CA LYS A 173 -16.69 -2.05 -4.47
C LYS A 173 -15.79 -1.02 -5.13
N GLN A 174 -15.59 0.09 -4.43
CA GLN A 174 -14.64 1.10 -4.87
C GLN A 174 -13.21 0.55 -4.76
N LEU A 175 -12.46 0.66 -5.86
CA LEU A 175 -11.07 0.30 -5.89
C LEU A 175 -10.24 1.44 -5.27
N PRO A 176 -9.34 1.16 -4.31
CA PRO A 176 -8.37 2.14 -3.88
C PRO A 176 -7.47 2.57 -5.06
N ALA A 177 -7.20 3.86 -5.19
CA ALA A 177 -6.39 4.42 -6.29
C ALA A 177 -4.88 4.37 -6.02
N ASP A 178 -4.46 4.00 -4.81
CA ASP A 178 -3.11 4.23 -4.28
C ASP A 178 -2.49 3.01 -3.58
N ARG A 179 -3.30 2.10 -3.04
CA ARG A 179 -2.86 0.92 -2.28
C ARG A 179 -3.22 -0.40 -2.95
N ARG A 180 -2.63 -1.49 -2.47
CA ARG A 180 -3.02 -2.85 -2.85
C ARG A 180 -4.50 -3.08 -2.52
N ILE A 181 -5.22 -3.77 -3.41
CA ILE A 181 -6.64 -4.06 -3.22
C ILE A 181 -6.73 -5.26 -2.28
N GLU A 182 -7.22 -5.00 -1.07
CA GLU A 182 -7.42 -6.00 -0.03
C GLU A 182 -8.89 -5.92 0.42
N PHE A 183 -9.63 -7.02 0.26
CA PHE A 183 -11.00 -7.13 0.76
C PHE A 183 -11.05 -8.20 1.83
N ASN A 184 -11.61 -7.84 3.00
CA ASN A 184 -11.95 -8.81 4.01
C ASN A 184 -13.31 -9.42 3.64
N LEU A 185 -13.31 -10.71 3.31
CA LEU A 185 -14.49 -11.48 2.93
C LEU A 185 -14.63 -12.67 3.87
N PRO A 186 -15.86 -13.08 4.21
CA PRO A 186 -16.07 -14.34 4.93
C PRO A 186 -15.42 -15.51 4.19
N LEU A 187 -14.89 -16.50 4.91
CA LEU A 187 -14.51 -17.76 4.26
C LEU A 187 -15.74 -18.36 3.55
N GLY A 188 -15.49 -19.11 2.47
CA GLY A 188 -16.56 -19.61 1.59
C GLY A 188 -16.44 -19.14 0.14
N ARG A 189 -17.51 -19.37 -0.64
CA ARG A 189 -17.53 -19.10 -2.08
C ARG A 189 -18.05 -17.70 -2.35
N HIS A 190 -17.20 -16.83 -2.91
CA HIS A 190 -17.61 -15.52 -3.40
C HIS A 190 -17.48 -15.49 -4.92
N GLU A 191 -18.48 -14.90 -5.57
CA GLU A 191 -18.37 -14.50 -6.96
C GLU A 191 -17.78 -13.10 -7.03
N VAL A 192 -16.72 -12.96 -7.83
CA VAL A 192 -16.07 -11.68 -8.10
C VAL A 192 -16.14 -11.43 -9.59
N VAL A 193 -16.69 -10.27 -9.96
CA VAL A 193 -16.78 -9.81 -11.35
C VAL A 193 -15.87 -8.60 -11.49
N PHE A 194 -15.06 -8.60 -12.54
CA PHE A 194 -14.19 -7.49 -12.90
C PHE A 194 -14.61 -6.96 -14.25
N THR A 195 -14.85 -5.65 -14.32
CA THR A 195 -15.29 -4.97 -15.55
C THR A 195 -14.31 -3.84 -15.84
N ARG A 196 -13.99 -3.62 -17.11
CA ARG A 196 -13.12 -2.53 -17.56
C ARG A 196 -13.47 -2.11 -18.98
N ASP A 197 -13.46 -0.80 -19.24
CA ASP A 197 -13.71 -0.25 -20.57
C ASP A 197 -12.79 -0.86 -21.64
N GLY A 198 -13.37 -1.40 -22.71
CA GLY A 198 -12.64 -2.02 -23.83
C GLY A 198 -12.16 -3.46 -23.58
N TYR A 199 -12.49 -4.06 -22.44
CA TYR A 199 -12.11 -5.44 -22.11
C TYR A 199 -13.32 -6.33 -21.80
N GLN A 200 -13.17 -7.64 -22.03
CA GLN A 200 -14.18 -8.64 -21.65
C GLN A 200 -14.30 -8.70 -20.11
N GLU A 201 -15.54 -8.77 -19.61
CA GLU A 201 -15.79 -8.98 -18.19
C GLU A 201 -15.15 -10.29 -17.72
N ILE A 202 -14.53 -10.26 -16.54
CA ILE A 202 -13.94 -11.43 -15.92
C ILE A 202 -14.80 -11.81 -14.72
N ARG A 203 -15.62 -12.86 -14.86
CA ARG A 203 -16.38 -13.46 -13.75
C ARG A 203 -15.62 -14.64 -13.18
N ARG A 204 -15.33 -14.63 -11.88
CA ARG A 204 -14.68 -15.74 -11.18
C ARG A 204 -15.36 -16.06 -9.85
N GLY A 205 -15.71 -17.33 -9.68
CA GLY A 205 -16.05 -17.88 -8.36
C GLY A 205 -14.78 -18.28 -7.60
N ILE A 206 -14.45 -17.58 -6.53
CA ILE A 206 -13.30 -17.86 -5.67
C ILE A 206 -13.80 -18.51 -4.39
N ARG A 207 -13.19 -19.62 -4.00
CA ARG A 207 -13.42 -20.23 -2.69
C ARG A 207 -12.28 -19.82 -1.76
N PHE A 208 -12.61 -19.15 -0.68
CA PHE A 208 -11.67 -18.75 0.36
C PHE A 208 -11.60 -19.88 1.38
N THR A 209 -10.52 -20.66 1.30
CA THR A 209 -10.19 -21.74 2.25
C THR A 209 -8.92 -21.45 3.05
N GLU A 210 -8.08 -20.50 2.62
CA GLU A 210 -6.79 -20.13 3.23
C GLU A 210 -6.53 -18.62 3.06
N ASP A 211 -5.73 -18.01 3.95
CA ASP A 211 -5.37 -16.58 3.95
C ASP A 211 -3.86 -16.37 3.66
N PRO A 212 -3.45 -15.46 2.74
CA PRO A 212 -4.24 -14.70 1.78
C PRO A 212 -4.38 -15.36 0.40
N VAL A 213 -5.56 -15.23 -0.22
CA VAL A 213 -5.79 -15.67 -1.60
C VAL A 213 -5.33 -14.57 -2.55
N LYS A 214 -4.28 -14.85 -3.34
CA LYS A 214 -3.77 -13.93 -4.37
C LYS A 214 -4.43 -14.19 -5.71
N LEU A 215 -5.12 -13.20 -6.24
CA LEU A 215 -5.76 -13.28 -7.56
C LEU A 215 -5.01 -12.39 -8.57
N ARG A 216 -4.57 -12.99 -9.67
CA ARG A 216 -4.10 -12.26 -10.86
C ARG A 216 -5.19 -12.14 -11.90
N LEU A 217 -5.38 -10.93 -12.41
CA LEU A 217 -6.33 -10.63 -13.48
C LEU A 217 -5.63 -10.76 -14.84
N ASN A 218 -6.29 -11.43 -15.77
CA ASN A 218 -5.82 -11.57 -17.14
C ASN A 218 -6.85 -10.92 -18.06
N TRP A 219 -6.65 -9.63 -18.36
CA TRP A 219 -7.54 -8.88 -19.23
C TRP A 219 -7.49 -9.39 -20.66
N ARG A 220 -8.67 -9.56 -21.27
CA ARG A 220 -8.81 -9.88 -22.70
C ARG A 220 -9.49 -8.71 -23.40
N PRO A 221 -8.87 -8.11 -24.43
CA PRO A 221 -9.51 -7.03 -25.18
C PRO A 221 -10.79 -7.55 -25.84
N LEU A 222 -11.83 -6.73 -25.87
CA LEU A 222 -13.00 -6.98 -26.71
C LEU A 222 -12.52 -6.94 -28.17
N ALA A 223 -12.70 -8.04 -28.91
CA ALA A 223 -12.37 -8.06 -30.33
C ALA A 223 -13.30 -7.06 -31.04
N ASN A 224 -12.72 -6.03 -31.67
CA ASN A 224 -13.46 -5.14 -32.53
C ASN A 224 -13.86 -5.95 -33.79
N GLU A 225 -15.14 -6.30 -33.91
CA GLU A 225 -15.74 -6.77 -35.18
C GLU A 225 -15.96 -5.60 -36.16
#